data_AF-A0A2K4IBU3-F1
#
_entry.id   AF-A0A2K4IBU3-F1
#
_cell.length_a   1.000
_cell.length_b   1.000
_cell.length_c   1.000
_cell.angle_alpha   90.00
_cell.angle_beta   90.00
_cell.angle_gamma   90.00
#
_symmetry.space_group_name_H-M   'P 1'
#
loop_
_entity.id
_entity.type
_entity.pdbx_description
1 polymer ?
#
loop_
_entity_poly.entity_id
_entity_poly.type
_entity_poly.pdbx_seq_one_letter_code
_entity_poly.pdbx_strand_id
1 'polypeptide(L)'
;MAKIEIKKGDGDDPSELAKAICAIGKFPFTATLTHKAVKPLFVPSTGMSDVIAPGKEGVSFKVKNFEQAWVLVTDSAALASRYNSDEEGFVVIEVPDVEKEKTSPRKAADKAAGVTTEGAANE
;
A
#
# COMPACT_ATOMS: atom_id res chain seq x y z
N MET A 1 10.56 9.54 6.40
CA MET A 1 9.91 8.29 5.99
C MET A 1 9.16 7.76 7.19
N ALA A 2 7.91 7.36 7.04
CA ALA A 2 7.19 6.64 8.09
C ALA A 2 7.62 5.17 8.07
N LYS A 3 7.96 4.62 9.25
CA LYS A 3 8.29 3.21 9.44
C LYS A 3 7.12 2.54 10.16
N ILE A 4 6.53 1.52 9.52
CA ILE A 4 5.44 0.73 10.08
C ILE A 4 6.00 -0.67 10.36
N GLU A 5 6.02 -1.06 11.62
CA GLU A 5 6.59 -2.32 12.08
C GLU A 5 5.44 -3.30 12.36
N ILE A 6 5.50 -4.49 11.76
CA ILE A 6 4.42 -5.49 11.83
C ILE A 6 4.93 -6.74 12.56
N LYS A 7 4.15 -7.20 13.54
CA LYS A 7 4.38 -8.41 14.35
C LYS A 7 3.20 -9.39 14.24
N LYS A 8 3.37 -10.54 14.89
CA LYS A 8 2.49 -11.72 14.87
C LYS A 8 1.00 -11.44 15.11
N GLY A 9 0.66 -10.60 16.09
CA GLY A 9 -0.72 -10.32 16.50
C GLY A 9 -1.42 -9.20 15.71
N ASP A 10 -0.70 -8.47 14.86
CA ASP A 10 -1.22 -7.28 14.17
C ASP A 10 -2.24 -7.62 13.06
N GLY A 11 -2.37 -8.91 12.73
CA GLY A 11 -3.37 -9.41 11.77
C GLY A 11 -4.78 -9.47 12.34
N ASP A 12 -4.96 -9.39 13.67
CA ASP A 12 -6.27 -9.47 14.33
C ASP A 12 -7.04 -8.13 14.23
N ASP A 13 -6.33 -6.99 14.30
CA ASP A 13 -6.86 -5.66 13.95
C ASP A 13 -5.84 -4.86 13.10
N PRO A 14 -5.78 -5.10 11.78
CA PRO A 14 -4.84 -4.44 10.88
C PRO A 14 -5.24 -2.99 10.55
N SER A 15 -6.37 -2.49 11.08
CA SER A 15 -7.02 -1.25 10.66
C SER A 15 -6.13 -0.01 10.88
N GLU A 16 -5.47 0.08 12.03
CA GLU A 16 -4.61 1.23 12.35
C GLU A 16 -3.31 1.23 11.53
N LEU A 17 -2.70 0.07 11.33
CA LEU A 17 -1.47 -0.08 10.56
C LEU A 17 -1.72 0.15 9.06
N ALA A 18 -2.85 -0.33 8.52
CA ALA A 18 -3.26 -0.03 7.15
C ALA A 18 -3.47 1.48 6.95
N LYS A 19 -4.10 2.17 7.91
CA LYS A 19 -4.24 3.65 7.87
C LYS A 19 -2.88 4.34 7.95
N ALA A 20 -1.96 3.86 8.78
CA ALA A 20 -0.60 4.41 8.88
C ALA A 20 0.18 4.27 7.56
N ILE A 21 0.11 3.11 6.91
CA ILE A 21 0.70 2.89 5.57
C ILE A 21 0.12 3.87 4.55
N CYS A 22 -1.19 4.11 4.58
CA CYS A 22 -1.88 5.00 3.65
C CYS A 22 -1.84 6.51 4.03
N ALA A 23 -1.18 6.90 5.13
CA ALA A 23 -1.24 8.27 5.66
C ALA A 23 -0.58 9.34 4.77
N ILE A 24 0.24 8.92 3.80
CA ILE A 24 1.04 9.80 2.91
C ILE A 24 0.29 10.33 1.67
N GLY A 25 -1.01 10.07 1.54
CA GLY A 25 -1.87 10.75 0.56
C GLY A 25 -2.39 9.85 -0.56
N LYS A 26 -2.37 10.37 -1.80
CA LYS A 26 -3.08 9.74 -2.93
C LYS A 26 -2.40 8.45 -3.38
N PHE A 27 -3.21 7.43 -3.64
CA PHE A 27 -2.78 6.24 -4.37
C PHE A 27 -2.60 6.52 -5.89
N PRO A 28 -1.77 5.75 -6.59
CA PRO A 28 -0.83 4.76 -6.06
C PRO A 28 0.48 5.42 -5.58
N PHE A 29 1.07 4.87 -4.52
CA PHE A 29 2.39 5.27 -4.03
C PHE A 29 3.35 4.08 -3.92
N THR A 30 4.65 4.35 -3.87
CA THR A 30 5.68 3.32 -3.65
C THR A 30 5.99 3.21 -2.16
N ALA A 31 6.05 1.98 -1.65
CA ALA A 31 6.57 1.66 -0.31
C ALA A 31 7.67 0.60 -0.44
N THR A 32 8.49 0.44 0.59
CA THR A 32 9.57 -0.56 0.66
C THR A 32 9.27 -1.56 1.78
N LEU A 33 9.45 -2.85 1.50
CA LEU A 33 9.28 -3.94 2.47
C LEU A 33 10.64 -4.56 2.82
N THR A 34 10.96 -4.64 4.11
CA THR A 34 12.06 -5.47 4.65
C THR A 34 11.51 -6.50 5.65
N HIS A 35 12.23 -7.61 5.86
CA HIS A 35 11.81 -8.66 6.79
C HIS A 35 12.98 -9.37 7.48
N LYS A 36 12.70 -9.98 8.64
CA LYS A 36 13.65 -10.79 9.42
C LYS A 36 13.55 -12.30 9.19
N ALA A 37 12.64 -12.76 8.32
CA ALA A 37 12.46 -14.18 8.02
C ALA A 37 13.76 -14.87 7.53
N VAL A 38 14.03 -16.07 8.04
CA VAL A 38 15.24 -16.86 7.73
C VAL A 38 15.17 -17.65 6.41
N LYS A 39 14.02 -17.67 5.73
CA LYS A 39 13.87 -18.23 4.37
C LYS A 39 13.27 -17.17 3.45
N PRO A 40 13.44 -17.29 2.12
CA PRO A 40 12.80 -16.39 1.17
C PRO A 40 11.29 -16.31 1.41
N LEU A 41 10.76 -15.10 1.34
CA LEU A 41 9.41 -14.76 1.75
C LEU A 41 8.67 -14.15 0.57
N PHE A 42 7.43 -14.58 0.36
CA PHE A 42 6.57 -14.10 -0.70
C PHE A 42 5.33 -13.45 -0.08
N VAL A 43 5.04 -12.21 -0.48
CA VAL A 43 3.90 -11.43 0.04
C VAL A 43 2.94 -11.14 -1.12
N PRO A 44 1.89 -11.96 -1.32
CA PRO A 44 1.01 -11.86 -2.49
C PRO A 44 0.39 -10.48 -2.66
N SER A 45 -0.01 -9.84 -1.56
CA SER A 45 -0.58 -8.48 -1.52
C SER A 45 0.34 -7.36 -2.02
N THR A 46 1.65 -7.58 -2.12
CA THR A 46 2.54 -6.60 -2.78
C THR A 46 2.36 -6.54 -4.30
N GLY A 47 1.76 -7.58 -4.89
CA GLY A 47 1.61 -7.73 -6.34
C GLY A 47 2.93 -7.98 -7.08
N MET A 48 4.00 -8.33 -6.36
CA MET A 48 5.28 -8.71 -6.93
C MET A 48 5.29 -10.20 -7.29
N SER A 49 6.00 -10.56 -8.36
CA SER A 49 6.24 -11.97 -8.73
C SER A 49 7.47 -12.56 -8.05
N ASP A 50 8.38 -11.72 -7.55
CA ASP A 50 9.66 -12.13 -7.00
C ASP A 50 9.58 -12.50 -5.51
N VAL A 51 10.42 -13.46 -5.10
CA VAL A 51 10.65 -13.75 -3.69
C VAL A 51 11.59 -12.73 -3.05
N ILE A 52 11.30 -12.36 -1.81
CA ILE A 52 12.13 -11.48 -1.01
C ILE A 52 13.15 -12.36 -0.27
N ALA A 53 14.45 -12.13 -0.50
CA ALA A 53 15.50 -12.93 0.11
C ALA A 53 15.77 -12.48 1.56
N PRO A 54 16.15 -13.40 2.48
CA PRO A 54 16.60 -13.05 3.82
C PRO A 54 17.74 -12.02 3.80
N GLY A 55 17.68 -11.02 4.67
CA GLY A 55 18.71 -9.98 4.78
C GLY A 55 18.77 -8.99 3.62
N LYS A 56 17.83 -9.03 2.66
CA LYS A 56 17.74 -8.02 1.59
C LYS A 56 17.31 -6.67 2.18
N GLU A 57 18.05 -5.61 1.87
CA GLU A 57 17.85 -4.24 2.40
C GLU A 57 16.54 -3.56 1.96
N GLY A 58 15.69 -4.24 1.21
CA GLY A 58 14.34 -3.78 0.89
C GLY A 58 13.87 -4.23 -0.49
N VAL A 59 12.55 -4.26 -0.65
CA VAL A 59 11.92 -4.40 -1.97
C VAL A 59 10.82 -3.37 -2.12
N SER A 60 10.93 -2.54 -3.15
CA SER A 60 9.95 -1.50 -3.44
C SER A 60 8.76 -2.06 -4.23
N PHE A 61 7.55 -1.77 -3.76
CA PHE A 61 6.29 -2.21 -4.36
C PHE A 61 5.29 -1.04 -4.37
N LYS A 62 4.22 -1.16 -5.18
CA LYS A 62 3.18 -0.12 -5.28
C LYS A 62 1.96 -0.48 -4.44
N VAL A 63 1.57 0.41 -3.53
CA VAL A 63 0.27 0.39 -2.84
C VAL A 63 -0.73 1.16 -3.68
N LYS A 64 -1.84 0.50 -4.07
CA LYS A 64 -2.83 1.00 -5.03
C LYS A 64 -4.14 1.44 -4.38
N ASN A 65 -4.47 0.92 -3.21
CA ASN A 65 -5.66 1.24 -2.42
C ASN A 65 -5.48 0.81 -0.95
N PHE A 66 -6.48 1.11 -0.12
CA PHE A 66 -6.47 0.78 1.29
C PHE A 66 -6.60 -0.73 1.54
N GLU A 67 -7.39 -1.42 0.72
CA GLU A 67 -7.62 -2.87 0.83
C GLU A 67 -6.32 -3.66 0.61
N GLN A 68 -5.45 -3.24 -0.32
CA GLN A 68 -4.13 -3.82 -0.50
C GLN A 68 -3.24 -3.61 0.74
N ALA A 69 -3.29 -2.44 1.37
CA ALA A 69 -2.55 -2.16 2.60
C ALA A 69 -3.08 -2.99 3.80
N TRP A 70 -4.39 -3.21 3.87
CA TRP A 70 -5.03 -4.11 4.85
C TRP A 70 -4.53 -5.55 4.69
N VAL A 71 -4.63 -6.10 3.47
CA VAL A 71 -4.18 -7.48 3.20
C VAL A 71 -2.67 -7.62 3.39
N LEU A 72 -1.88 -6.58 3.10
CA LEU A 72 -0.44 -6.53 3.40
C LEU A 72 -0.13 -6.71 4.89
N VAL A 73 -0.87 -6.05 5.78
CA VAL A 73 -0.70 -6.22 7.23
C VAL A 73 -1.08 -7.64 7.64
N THR A 74 -2.22 -8.17 7.18
CA THR A 74 -2.64 -9.53 7.53
C THR A 74 -1.70 -10.61 7.00
N ASP A 75 -1.20 -10.48 5.76
CA ASP A 75 -0.21 -11.39 5.18
C ASP A 75 1.09 -11.38 6.01
N SER A 76 1.56 -10.18 6.38
CA SER A 76 2.81 -10.00 7.13
C SER A 76 2.72 -10.56 8.55
N ALA A 77 1.60 -10.34 9.24
CA ALA A 77 1.34 -10.89 10.57
C ALA A 77 1.16 -12.43 10.54
N ALA A 78 0.47 -12.96 9.53
CA ALA A 78 0.36 -14.40 9.29
C ALA A 78 1.71 -15.04 8.98
N LEU A 79 2.62 -14.33 8.29
CA LEU A 79 4.00 -14.77 8.09
C LEU A 79 4.78 -14.76 9.41
N ALA A 80 4.74 -13.70 10.21
CA ALA A 80 5.35 -13.67 11.55
C ALA A 80 4.85 -14.83 12.44
N SER A 81 3.54 -15.14 12.38
CA SER A 81 2.92 -16.29 13.03
C SER A 81 3.52 -17.63 12.58
N ARG A 82 3.71 -17.84 11.28
CA ARG A 82 4.30 -19.07 10.72
C ARG A 82 5.77 -19.28 11.10
N TYR A 83 6.51 -18.20 11.33
CA TYR A 83 7.88 -18.26 11.85
C TYR A 83 7.94 -18.36 13.39
N ASN A 84 6.79 -18.29 14.07
CA ASN A 84 6.66 -18.13 15.51
C ASN A 84 7.61 -17.04 16.06
N SER A 85 7.68 -15.92 15.35
CA SER A 85 8.49 -14.77 15.76
C SER A 85 7.60 -13.75 16.44
N ASP A 86 7.87 -13.51 17.71
CA ASP A 86 7.24 -12.45 18.50
C ASP A 86 8.06 -11.13 18.44
N GLU A 87 9.04 -11.03 17.52
CA GLU A 87 9.83 -9.82 17.32
C GLU A 87 9.00 -8.68 16.73
N GLU A 88 9.14 -7.49 17.32
CA GLU A 88 8.67 -6.27 16.69
C GLU A 88 9.49 -5.96 15.42
N GLY A 89 8.81 -5.51 14.37
CA GLY A 89 9.40 -5.33 13.05
C GLY A 89 9.87 -6.63 12.39
N PHE A 90 9.16 -7.75 12.56
CA PHE A 90 9.42 -8.97 11.79
C PHE A 90 9.24 -8.72 10.28
N VAL A 91 8.22 -7.94 9.92
CA VAL A 91 8.14 -7.21 8.65
C VAL A 91 8.15 -5.72 8.97
N VAL A 92 8.83 -4.93 8.15
CA VAL A 92 8.84 -3.47 8.21
C VAL A 92 8.40 -2.94 6.86
N ILE A 93 7.41 -2.05 6.86
CA ILE A 93 7.00 -1.27 5.70
C ILE A 93 7.49 0.16 5.88
N GLU A 94 8.41 0.58 5.02
CA GLU A 94 8.91 1.95 4.96
C GLU A 94 8.18 2.72 3.87
N VAL A 95 7.68 3.89 4.24
CA VAL A 95 6.78 4.70 3.42
C VAL A 95 7.40 6.08 3.25
N PRO A 96 7.64 6.56 2.01
CA PRO A 96 8.24 7.86 1.76
C PRO A 96 7.34 8.98 2.30
N ASP A 97 7.93 9.93 3.03
CA ASP A 97 7.22 11.15 3.39
C ASP A 97 7.02 11.98 2.12
N VAL A 98 5.87 11.80 1.49
CA VAL A 98 5.37 12.74 0.51
C VAL A 98 4.79 13.89 1.31
N GLU A 99 5.43 15.06 1.27
CA GLU A 99 4.85 16.28 1.85
C GLU A 99 3.40 16.39 1.39
N LYS A 100 2.47 16.56 2.34
CA LYS A 100 1.03 16.68 2.06
C LYS A 100 0.83 17.82 1.07
N GLU A 101 0.68 17.46 -0.21
CA GLU A 101 0.54 18.39 -1.32
C GLU A 101 -0.57 19.37 -0.98
N LYS A 102 -0.21 20.62 -0.66
CA LYS A 102 -1.15 21.63 -0.21
C LYS A 102 -2.18 21.84 -1.31
N THR A 103 -3.37 21.27 -1.12
CA THR A 103 -4.48 21.35 -2.06
C THR A 103 -4.88 22.81 -2.21
N SER A 104 -4.27 23.49 -3.19
CA SER A 104 -4.66 24.84 -3.56
C SER A 104 -6.10 24.79 -4.04
N PRO A 105 -7.00 25.64 -3.51
CA PRO A 105 -8.42 25.56 -3.84
C PRO A 105 -8.61 25.75 -5.34
N ARG A 106 -9.20 24.72 -5.97
CA ARG A 106 -9.44 24.64 -7.41
C ARG A 106 -10.33 25.81 -7.81
N LYS A 107 -9.75 26.84 -8.46
CA LYS A 107 -10.49 28.00 -8.94
C LYS A 107 -11.46 27.54 -10.03
N ALA A 108 -12.74 27.43 -9.68
CA ALA A 108 -13.78 27.10 -10.64
C ALA A 108 -13.84 28.19 -11.72
N ALA A 109 -13.76 27.76 -12.98
CA ALA A 109 -14.03 28.58 -14.15
C ALA A 109 -15.04 27.81 -15.00
N ASP A 110 -16.31 28.11 -14.75
CA ASP A 110 -17.44 27.67 -15.56
C ASP A 110 -17.37 28.32 -16.95
N LYS A 111 -17.59 27.54 -18.01
CA LYS A 111 -18.43 27.97 -19.13
C LYS A 111 -18.84 26.83 -20.06
N ALA A 112 -20.14 26.64 -20.20
CA ALA A 112 -20.75 25.78 -21.20
C ALA A 112 -21.04 26.54 -22.52
N ALA A 113 -20.92 25.83 -23.66
CA ALA A 113 -21.64 26.00 -24.94
C ALA A 113 -21.00 25.08 -26.00
N GLY A 114 -21.72 24.30 -26.82
CA GLY A 114 -23.15 23.98 -26.84
C GLY A 114 -23.50 22.98 -27.96
N VAL A 115 -24.80 22.64 -28.06
CA VAL A 115 -25.56 22.42 -29.33
C VAL A 115 -25.14 21.18 -30.16
N THR A 116 -25.83 20.03 -30.04
CA THR A 116 -26.91 19.51 -30.93
C THR A 116 -26.54 19.45 -32.43
N THR A 117 -26.90 18.46 -33.25
CA THR A 117 -27.68 17.21 -33.08
C THR A 117 -27.04 16.15 -34.02
N GLU A 118 -27.61 15.04 -34.53
CA GLU A 118 -28.97 14.46 -34.54
C GLU A 118 -28.87 12.91 -34.58
N GLY A 119 -29.96 12.18 -34.85
CA GLY A 119 -29.93 10.74 -35.13
C GLY A 119 -30.45 10.42 -36.53
N ALA A 120 -29.94 9.34 -37.13
CA ALA A 120 -30.53 8.71 -38.31
C ALA A 120 -30.55 7.19 -38.10
N ALA A 121 -31.69 6.57 -38.41
CA ALA A 121 -31.93 5.13 -38.30
C ALA A 121 -32.29 4.56 -39.69
N ASN A 122 -32.13 3.25 -39.83
CA ASN A 122 -32.37 2.44 -41.04
C ASN A 122 -31.45 2.78 -42.25
N GLU A 123 -31.20 1.87 -43.18
CA GLU A 123 -31.85 0.57 -43.47
C GLU A 123 -30.82 -0.51 -43.86
#